data_AF-A0A7Y6G815-F1
#
_entry.id   AF-A0A7Y6G815-F1
#
_cell.length_a   1.000
_cell.length_b   1.000
_cell.length_c   1.000
_cell.angle_alpha   90.00
_cell.angle_beta   90.00
_cell.angle_gamma   90.00
#
_symmetry.space_group_name_H-M   'P 1'
#
loop_
_entity.id
_entity.type
_entity.pdbx_description
1 polymer ?
#
loop_
_entity_poly.entity_id
_entity_poly.type
_entity_poly.pdbx_seq_one_letter_code
_entity_poly.pdbx_strand_id
1 'polypeptide(L)' 'MSSLIRRIKDFARTPQGRRAIDQARRAASDPRRRAQARTFLSRFRTRR' A
#
# COMPACT_ATOMS: atom_id res chain seq x y z
N MET A 1 0.05 -18.12 -16.01
CA MET A 1 0.51 -17.01 -15.12
C MET A 1 0.04 -15.60 -15.51
N SER A 2 -0.57 -15.36 -16.69
CA SER A 2 -0.93 -13.99 -17.13
C SER A 2 -2.30 -13.47 -16.68
N SER A 3 -3.23 -14.36 -16.32
CA SER A 3 -4.63 -13.97 -16.02
C SER A 3 -4.76 -13.15 -14.72
N LEU A 4 -4.02 -13.54 -13.66
CA LEU A 4 -4.08 -12.84 -12.37
C LEU A 4 -3.55 -11.41 -12.47
N ILE A 5 -2.40 -11.23 -13.14
CA ILE A 5 -1.80 -9.89 -13.37
C ILE A 5 -2.73 -9.02 -14.21
N ARG A 6 -3.38 -9.59 -15.23
CA ARG A 6 -4.34 -8.88 -16.07
C ARG A 6 -5.56 -8.43 -15.26
N ARG A 7 -6.10 -9.30 -14.41
CA ARG A 7 -7.23 -8.98 -13.52
C ARG A 7 -6.90 -7.92 -12.48
N ILE A 8 -5.68 -7.93 -11.92
CA ILE A 8 -5.20 -6.85 -11.04
C ILE A 8 -5.09 -5.53 -11.81
N LYS A 9 -4.58 -5.57 -13.05
CA LYS A 9 -4.45 -4.38 -13.91
C LYS A 9 -5.81 -3.81 -14.29
N ASP A 10 -6.77 -4.66 -14.61
CA ASP A 10 -8.15 -4.27 -14.91
C ASP A 10 -8.85 -3.76 -13.65
N PHE A 11 -8.67 -4.42 -12.51
CA PHE A 11 -9.16 -3.94 -11.21
C PHE A 11 -8.59 -2.56 -10.87
N ALA A 12 -7.30 -2.34 -11.03
CA ALA A 12 -6.65 -1.04 -10.83
C ALA A 12 -7.18 0.06 -11.76
N ARG A 13 -7.72 -0.30 -12.94
CA ARG A 13 -8.35 0.62 -13.89
C ARG A 13 -9.81 0.95 -13.54
N THR A 14 -10.47 0.16 -12.70
CA THR A 14 -11.84 0.45 -12.24
C THR A 14 -11.88 1.64 -11.28
N PRO A 15 -13.01 2.36 -11.16
CA PRO A 15 -13.17 3.42 -10.16
C PRO A 15 -13.00 2.93 -8.71
N GLN A 16 -13.33 1.67 -8.43
CA GLN A 16 -13.15 1.05 -7.11
C GLN A 16 -11.65 0.81 -6.82
N GLY A 17 -10.91 0.27 -7.79
CA GLY A 17 -9.47 0.08 -7.67
C GLY A 17 -8.69 1.40 -7.61
N ARG A 18 -9.10 2.41 -8.37
CA ARG A 18 -8.53 3.77 -8.24
C ARG A 18 -8.73 4.32 -6.83
N ARG A 19 -9.93 4.20 -6.24
CA ARG A 19 -10.18 4.61 -4.85
C ARG A 19 -9.32 3.85 -3.85
N ALA A 20 -9.13 2.54 -4.03
CA ALA A 20 -8.26 1.74 -3.17
C ALA A 20 -6.80 2.17 -3.28
N ILE A 21 -6.32 2.43 -4.51
CA ILE A 21 -4.97 2.94 -4.77
C ILE A 21 -4.81 4.35 -4.21
N ASP A 22 -5.80 5.23 -4.35
CA ASP A 22 -5.78 6.59 -3.81
C ASP A 22 -5.81 6.60 -2.28
N GLN A 23 -6.58 5.72 -1.64
CA GLN A 23 -6.56 5.54 -0.19
C GLN A 23 -5.20 5.02 0.28
N ALA A 24 -4.66 4.00 -0.39
CA ALA A 24 -3.33 3.47 -0.11
C ALA A 24 -2.26 4.55 -0.32
N ARG A 25 -2.37 5.35 -1.38
CA ARG A 25 -1.46 6.44 -1.69
C ARG A 25 -1.58 7.57 -0.69
N ARG A 26 -2.77 7.95 -0.24
CA ARG A 26 -2.95 8.93 0.84
C ARG A 26 -2.37 8.42 2.15
N ALA A 27 -2.62 7.16 2.51
CA ALA A 27 -2.06 6.53 3.70
C ALA A 27 -0.53 6.44 3.64
N ALA A 28 0.05 6.18 2.46
CA ALA A 28 1.49 6.10 2.24
C ALA A 28 2.17 7.48 2.09
N SER A 29 1.47 8.45 1.49
CA SER A 29 1.92 9.83 1.33
C SER A 29 1.90 10.60 2.63
N ASP A 30 1.21 10.10 3.67
CA ASP A 30 1.20 10.69 5.00
C ASP A 30 2.59 10.52 5.66
N PRO A 31 3.44 11.57 5.71
CA PRO A 31 4.80 11.44 6.24
C PRO A 31 4.78 11.15 7.75
N ARG A 32 3.71 11.58 8.45
CA ARG A 32 3.49 11.31 9.87
C ARG A 32 3.28 9.82 10.15
N ARG A 33 2.48 9.15 9.32
CA ARG A 33 2.29 7.70 9.41
C ARG A 33 3.55 6.95 9.01
N ARG A 34 4.29 7.47 8.03
CA ARG A 34 5.57 6.89 7.61
C ARG A 34 6.62 6.92 8.72
N ALA A 35 6.71 8.02 9.47
CA ALA A 35 7.61 8.12 10.64
C ALA A 35 7.20 7.13 11.74
N GLN A 36 5.91 7.08 12.11
CA GLN A 36 5.41 6.12 13.09
C GLN A 36 5.64 4.67 12.66
N ALA A 37 5.26 4.31 11.43
CA ALA A 37 5.46 2.98 10.89
C ALA A 37 6.94 2.60 10.87
N ARG A 38 7.84 3.54 10.56
CA ARG A 38 9.29 3.30 10.58
C ARG A 38 9.82 3.05 11.99
N THR A 39 9.31 3.75 13.00
CA THR A 39 9.63 3.53 14.42
C THR A 39 9.07 2.20 14.93
N PHE A 40 7.85 1.83 14.53
CA PHE A 40 7.28 0.52 14.87
C PHE A 40 8.04 -0.63 14.18
N LEU A 41 8.31 -0.49 12.88
CA LEU A 41 9.11 -1.46 12.12
C LEU A 41 10.53 -1.60 12.67
N SER A 42 11.18 -0.50 13.07
CA SER A 42 12.52 -0.57 13.66
C SER A 42 12.50 -1.30 15.01
N ARG A 43 11.48 -1.06 15.85
CA ARG A 43 11.28 -1.80 17.10
C ARG A 43 11.03 -3.29 16.87
N PHE A 44 10.26 -3.65 15.85
CA PHE A 44 10.03 -5.05 15.48
C PHE A 44 11.27 -5.70 14.85
N ARG A 45 12.10 -4.95 14.12
CA ARG A 45 13.32 -5.47 13.49
C ARG A 45 14.44 -5.75 14.49
N THR A 46 14.49 -5.03 15.61
CA THR A 46 15.46 -5.25 16.69
C THR A 46 15.14 -6.46 17.58
N ARG A 47 13.96 -7.09 17.43
CA ARG A 47 13.56 -8.29 18.18
C ARG A 47 13.98 -9.62 17.52
N ARG A 48 14.85 -9.60 16.51
CA ARG A 48 15.49 -10.79 15.96
C ARG A 48 16.98 -10.80 16.26
#